data_AF-A0A835PPT1-F1
#
_entry.id   AF-A0A835PPT1-F1
#
_cell.length_a   1.000
_cell.length_b   1.000
_cell.length_c   1.000
_cell.angle_alpha   90.00
_cell.angle_beta   90.00
_cell.angle_gamma   90.00
#
_symmetry.space_group_name_H-M   'P 1'
#
loop_
_entity.id
_entity.type
_entity.pdbx_description
1 polymer ?
#
loop_
_entity_poly.entity_id
_entity_poly.type
_entity_poly.pdbx_seq_one_letter_code
_entity_poly.pdbx_strand_id
1 'polypeptide(L)'
;MATLPLPAIVPLASADDNYRQYHDVLRSTAAAASTVPQFKQLHANILRSGVERSLSFLLSKMLSLPVSSTTSLDYVLAVFMYSPPLDPRFCHRALRAFSRAGDGPAGLS
;
A
#
# COMPACT_ATOMS: atom_id res chain seq x y z
N MET A 1 22.38 -23.48 27.98
CA MET A 1 22.55 -22.61 26.79
C MET A 1 21.67 -23.19 25.71
N ALA A 2 20.51 -22.58 25.43
CA ALA A 2 19.51 -23.14 24.54
C ALA A 2 19.79 -22.73 23.09
N THR A 3 20.14 -23.70 22.25
CA THR A 3 20.28 -23.53 20.80
C THR A 3 18.88 -23.45 20.19
N LEU A 4 18.50 -22.29 19.66
CA LEU A 4 17.23 -22.10 18.95
C LEU A 4 17.29 -22.79 17.57
N PRO A 5 16.24 -23.51 17.16
CA PRO A 5 16.19 -24.11 15.83
C PRO A 5 15.97 -23.02 14.76
N LEU A 6 16.86 -22.99 13.78
CA LEU A 6 16.68 -22.22 12.55
C LEU A 6 15.39 -22.64 11.84
N PRO A 7 14.58 -21.71 11.31
CA PRO A 7 13.42 -22.07 10.50
C PRO A 7 13.91 -22.74 9.20
N ALA A 8 13.38 -23.94 8.97
CA ALA A 8 13.65 -24.77 7.81
C ALA A 8 13.44 -24.01 6.50
N ILE A 9 14.39 -24.15 5.58
CA ILE A 9 14.25 -23.79 4.17
C ILE A 9 13.18 -24.74 3.61
N VAL A 10 11.96 -24.21 3.43
CA VAL A 10 10.83 -24.94 2.84
C VAL A 10 11.10 -25.15 1.34
N PRO A 11 10.77 -26.32 0.76
CA PRO A 11 11.18 -26.70 -0.58
C PRO A 11 10.44 -25.91 -1.67
N LEU A 12 11.08 -25.88 -2.83
CA LEU A 12 10.66 -25.39 -4.14
C LEU A 12 9.19 -25.76 -4.49
N ALA A 13 8.23 -25.03 -3.93
CA ALA A 13 6.85 -25.02 -4.37
C ALA A 13 6.73 -24.14 -5.61
N SER A 14 5.95 -24.60 -6.59
CA SER A 14 5.64 -23.92 -7.85
C SER A 14 5.56 -22.41 -7.65
N ALA A 15 6.37 -21.64 -8.42
CA ALA A 15 6.51 -20.20 -8.22
C ALA A 15 5.14 -19.49 -8.16
N ASP A 16 4.15 -20.00 -8.91
CA ASP A 16 2.78 -19.49 -8.98
C ASP A 16 2.03 -19.55 -7.63
N ASP A 17 2.16 -20.64 -6.86
CA ASP A 17 1.47 -20.80 -5.58
C ASP A 17 2.02 -19.83 -4.52
N ASN A 18 3.34 -19.63 -4.53
CA ASN A 18 4.00 -18.65 -3.66
C ASN A 18 3.55 -17.22 -3.99
N TYR A 19 3.39 -16.86 -5.27
CA TYR A 19 2.92 -15.53 -5.67
C TYR A 19 1.50 -15.25 -5.21
N ARG A 20 0.60 -16.24 -5.31
CA ARG A 20 -0.80 -16.10 -4.89
C ARG A 20 -0.91 -15.98 -3.38
N GLN A 21 -0.22 -16.83 -2.64
CA GLN A 21 -0.16 -16.76 -1.19
C GLN A 21 0.44 -15.43 -0.71
N TYR A 22 1.51 -14.96 -1.35
CA TYR A 22 2.13 -13.68 -1.03
C TYR A 22 1.18 -12.50 -1.33
N HIS A 23 0.45 -12.55 -2.44
CA HIS A 23 -0.56 -11.56 -2.79
C HIS A 23 -1.71 -11.52 -1.77
N ASP A 24 -2.18 -12.67 -1.29
CA ASP A 24 -3.24 -12.74 -0.27
C ASP A 24 -2.78 -12.21 1.09
N VAL A 25 -1.53 -12.47 1.47
CA VAL A 25 -0.91 -11.89 2.67
C VAL A 25 -0.78 -10.38 2.54
N LEU A 26 -0.27 -9.88 1.41
CA LEU A 26 -0.17 -8.43 1.14
C LEU A 26 -1.55 -7.77 1.17
N ARG A 27 -2.56 -8.39 0.57
CA ARG A 27 -3.93 -7.88 0.55
C ARG A 27 -4.54 -7.83 1.95
N SER A 28 -4.35 -8.88 2.75
CA SER A 28 -4.82 -8.93 4.14
C SER A 28 -4.11 -7.89 5.02
N THR A 29 -2.79 -7.74 4.83
CA THR A 29 -1.99 -6.75 5.57
C THR A 29 -2.37 -5.32 5.15
N ALA A 30 -2.60 -5.05 3.87
CA ALA A 30 -3.13 -3.78 3.37
C ALA A 30 -4.54 -3.46 3.92
N ALA A 31 -5.35 -4.48 4.16
CA ALA A 31 -6.68 -4.30 4.75
C ALA A 31 -6.61 -3.93 6.23
N ALA A 32 -5.62 -4.46 6.97
CA ALA A 32 -5.37 -4.15 8.38
C ALA A 32 -4.54 -2.87 8.58
N ALA A 33 -3.78 -2.45 7.57
CA ALA A 33 -2.99 -1.22 7.60
C ALA A 33 -3.92 0.00 7.74
N SER A 34 -3.68 0.78 8.79
CA SER A 34 -4.45 1.98 9.10
C SER A 34 -3.57 3.24 9.21
N THR A 35 -2.24 3.07 9.14
CA THR A 35 -1.29 4.16 9.34
C THR A 35 -0.31 4.28 8.17
N VAL A 36 0.15 5.50 7.91
CA VAL A 36 1.11 5.82 6.83
C VAL A 36 2.40 5.00 6.91
N PRO A 37 3.02 4.77 8.09
CA PRO A 37 4.22 3.93 8.18
C PRO A 37 3.97 2.48 7.76
N GLN A 38 2.79 1.93 8.09
CA GLN A 38 2.42 0.58 7.66
C GLN A 38 2.25 0.51 6.13
N PHE A 39 1.64 1.54 5.52
CA PHE A 39 1.55 1.62 4.05
C PHE A 39 2.93 1.75 3.40
N LYS A 40 3.87 2.50 4.00
CA LYS A 40 5.26 2.59 3.52
C LYS A 40 5.96 1.24 3.54
N GLN A 41 5.86 0.52 4.65
CA GLN A 41 6.43 -0.82 4.78
C GLN A 41 5.80 -1.79 3.77
N LEU A 42 4.49 -1.71 3.57
CA LEU A 42 3.81 -2.56 2.60
C LEU A 42 4.20 -2.24 1.16
N HIS A 43 4.30 -0.96 0.81
CA HIS A 43 4.76 -0.53 -0.50
C HIS A 43 6.20 -1.00 -0.78
N ALA A 44 7.11 -0.89 0.20
CA ALA A 44 8.46 -1.45 0.06
C ALA A 44 8.45 -2.97 -0.16
N ASN A 45 7.56 -3.70 0.53
CA ASN A 45 7.39 -5.14 0.31
C ASN A 45 6.81 -5.48 -1.07
N ILE A 46 5.92 -4.64 -1.61
CA ILE A 46 5.40 -4.78 -2.98
C ILE A 46 6.53 -4.59 -3.99
N LEU A 47 7.32 -3.52 -3.87
CA LEU A 47 8.47 -3.27 -4.74
C LEU A 47 9.49 -4.41 -4.71
N ARG A 48 9.76 -4.95 -3.51
CA ARG A 48 10.71 -6.07 -3.34
C ARG A 48 10.19 -7.39 -3.92
N SER A 49 8.86 -7.57 -3.98
CA SER A 49 8.23 -8.80 -4.49
C SER A 49 7.84 -8.71 -5.96
N GLY A 50 7.89 -7.52 -6.58
CA GLY A 50 7.51 -7.31 -7.98
C GLY A 50 6.00 -7.46 -8.24
N VAL A 51 5.17 -7.48 -7.20
CA VAL A 51 3.72 -7.72 -7.32
C VAL A 51 2.98 -6.39 -7.52
N GLU A 52 3.22 -5.76 -8.67
CA GLU A 52 2.66 -4.44 -9.04
C GLU A 52 1.12 -4.38 -8.97
N ARG A 53 0.41 -5.51 -9.18
CA ARG A 53 -1.06 -5.57 -9.05
C ARG A 53 -1.56 -5.23 -7.64
N SER A 54 -0.76 -5.48 -6.62
CA SER A 54 -1.08 -5.16 -5.22
C SER A 54 -0.98 -3.65 -4.94
N LEU A 55 -0.27 -2.89 -5.77
CA LEU A 55 -0.08 -1.45 -5.64
C LEU A 55 -1.40 -0.69 -5.79
N SER A 56 -2.21 -1.06 -6.79
CA SER A 56 -3.53 -0.47 -7.02
C SER A 56 -4.48 -0.69 -5.83
N PHE A 57 -4.38 -1.85 -5.17
CA PHE A 57 -5.17 -2.14 -3.97
C PHE A 57 -4.69 -1.33 -2.77
N LEU A 58 -3.38 -1.23 -2.55
CA LEU A 58 -2.77 -0.39 -1.53
C LEU A 58 -3.21 1.07 -1.68
N LEU A 59 -3.06 1.63 -2.89
CA LEU A 59 -3.47 3.00 -3.18
C LEU A 59 -4.99 3.19 -2.99
N SER A 60 -5.82 2.23 -3.42
CA SER A 60 -7.28 2.29 -3.22
C SER A 60 -7.67 2.36 -1.74
N LYS A 61 -6.94 1.60 -0.90
CA LYS A 61 -7.10 1.64 0.55
C LYS A 61 -6.64 2.99 1.10
N MET A 62 -5.44 3.45 0.76
CA MET A 62 -4.92 4.75 1.21
C MET A 62 -5.87 5.91 0.88
N LEU A 63 -6.46 5.94 -0.32
CA LEU A 63 -7.45 6.94 -0.72
C LEU A 63 -8.79 6.83 0.00
N SER A 64 -9.09 5.69 0.63
CA SER A 64 -10.30 5.51 1.44
C SER A 64 -10.12 5.93 2.89
N LEU A 65 -8.88 6.06 3.36
CA LEU A 65 -8.60 6.54 4.70
C LEU A 65 -8.68 8.07 4.75
N PRO A 66 -9.06 8.66 5.91
CA PRO A 66 -8.91 10.08 6.13
C PRO A 66 -7.41 10.41 6.10
N VAL A 67 -6.97 11.04 5.01
CA VAL A 67 -5.59 11.50 4.83
C VAL A 67 -5.43 12.80 5.64
N SER A 68 -5.38 12.66 6.96
CA SER A 68 -5.46 13.80 7.91
C SER A 68 -4.17 14.60 8.04
N SER A 69 -3.09 14.25 7.33
CA SER A 69 -1.79 14.93 7.45
C SER A 69 -1.16 15.20 6.08
N THR A 70 -0.62 16.40 5.89
CA THR A 70 0.04 16.82 4.64
C THR A 70 1.12 15.84 4.18
N THR A 71 1.96 15.36 5.11
CA THR A 71 3.01 14.37 4.85
C THR A 71 2.50 13.02 4.35
N SER A 72 1.26 12.66 4.71
CA SER A 72 0.61 11.44 4.24
C SER A 72 0.07 11.61 2.83
N LEU A 73 -0.41 12.81 2.48
CA LEU A 73 -0.87 13.16 1.15
C LEU A 73 0.27 13.23 0.15
N ASP A 74 1.38 13.90 0.51
CA ASP A 74 2.59 13.96 -0.33
C ASP A 74 3.11 12.57 -0.68
N TYR A 75 3.07 11.65 0.29
CA TYR A 75 3.46 10.27 0.07
C TYR A 75 2.49 9.55 -0.89
N VAL A 76 1.17 9.66 -0.70
CA VAL A 76 0.18 9.04 -1.60
C VAL A 76 0.31 9.60 -3.03
N LEU A 77 0.55 10.91 -3.16
CA LEU A 77 0.81 11.56 -4.45
C LEU A 77 2.07 11.02 -5.12
N ALA A 78 3.17 10.90 -4.37
CA ALA A 78 4.40 10.33 -4.90
C ALA A 78 4.16 8.90 -5.41
N VAL A 79 3.54 8.03 -4.60
CA VAL A 79 3.23 6.66 -5.04
C VAL A 79 2.33 6.67 -6.28
N PHE A 80 1.30 7.53 -6.32
CA PHE A 80 0.41 7.68 -7.46
C PHE A 80 1.14 8.11 -8.74
N MET A 81 2.09 9.05 -8.66
CA MET A 81 2.86 9.54 -9.81
C MET A 81 3.88 8.52 -10.34
N TYR A 82 4.46 7.71 -9.46
CA TYR A 82 5.42 6.66 -9.82
C TYR A 82 4.77 5.31 -10.09
N SER A 83 3.43 5.23 -10.03
CA SER A 83 2.71 3.99 -10.34
C SER A 83 2.64 3.73 -11.85
N PRO A 84 2.65 2.46 -12.28
CA PRO A 84 2.30 2.09 -13.65
C PRO A 84 0.89 2.60 -14.00
N PRO A 85 0.54 2.72 -15.29
CA PRO A 85 -0.73 3.31 -15.73
C PRO A 85 -1.93 2.68 -15.01
N LEU A 86 -2.55 3.49 -14.15
CA LEU A 86 -3.70 3.10 -13.34
C LEU A 86 -5.00 3.27 -14.13
N ASP A 87 -6.03 2.53 -13.72
CA ASP A 87 -7.36 2.64 -14.32
C ASP A 87 -7.88 4.10 -14.22
N PRO A 88 -8.52 4.66 -15.27
CA PRO A 88 -9.00 6.05 -15.24
C PRO A 88 -9.96 6.35 -14.08
N ARG A 89 -10.79 5.38 -13.66
CA ARG A 89 -11.70 5.54 -12.51
C ARG A 89 -10.92 5.70 -11.22
N PHE A 90 -9.78 5.02 -11.12
CA PHE A 90 -8.84 5.17 -10.03
C PHE A 90 -8.30 6.60 -9.98
N CYS A 91 -7.82 7.12 -11.11
CA CYS A 91 -7.33 8.50 -11.23
C CYS A 91 -8.39 9.52 -10.80
N HIS A 92 -9.64 9.39 -11.27
CA HIS A 92 -10.73 10.26 -10.83
C HIS A 92 -11.01 10.18 -9.33
N ARG A 93 -10.89 8.98 -8.73
CA ARG A 93 -11.05 8.81 -7.28
C ARG A 93 -9.90 9.49 -6.52
N ALA A 94 -8.67 9.31 -6.99
CA ALA A 94 -7.47 9.92 -6.42
C ALA A 94 -7.57 11.45 -6.44
N LEU A 95 -7.88 12.04 -7.60
CA LEU A 95 -8.07 13.48 -7.76
C LEU A 95 -9.14 14.04 -6.80
N ARG A 96 -10.28 13.34 -6.65
CA ARG A 96 -11.32 13.74 -5.69
C ARG A 96 -10.84 13.68 -4.23
N ALA A 97 -10.06 12.67 -3.88
CA ALA A 97 -9.50 12.55 -2.53
C ALA A 97 -8.47 13.65 -2.25
N PHE A 98 -7.56 13.92 -3.19
CA PHE A 98 -6.56 14.98 -3.05
C PHE A 98 -7.19 16.37 -2.98
N SER A 99 -8.20 16.64 -3.81
CA SER A 99 -8.94 17.92 -3.78
C SER A 99 -9.62 18.17 -2.43
N ARG A 100 -10.09 17.13 -1.74
CA ARG A 100 -10.71 17.25 -0.41
C ARG A 100 -9.69 17.42 0.71
N ALA A 101 -8.52 16.81 0.56
CA ALA A 101 -7.48 16.84 1.59
C ALA A 101 -6.71 18.18 1.61
N GLY A 102 -6.70 18.93 0.51
CA GLY A 102 -6.22 20.32 0.48
C GLY A 102 -7.13 21.32 1.20
N ASP A 103 -8.38 20.93 1.48
CA ASP A 103 -9.38 21.74 2.17
C ASP A 103 -9.36 21.48 3.69
N GLY A 104 -8.16 21.35 4.27
CA GLY A 104 -7.97 21.40 5.73
C GLY A 104 -8.57 22.70 6.28
N PRO A 105 -9.04 22.75 7.54
CA PRO A 105 -10.00 23.75 8.00
C PRO A 105 -9.46 25.18 7.90
N ALA A 106 -9.67 25.81 6.74
CA ALA A 106 -9.63 27.24 6.54
C ALA A 106 -10.90 27.81 7.18
N GLY A 107 -10.91 27.90 8.51
CA GLY A 107 -12.13 28.24 9.23
C GLY A 107 -11.98 28.48 10.72
N LEU A 108 -10.85 29.01 11.17
CA LEU A 108 -10.77 29.76 12.43
C LEU A 108 -9.92 31.01 12.20
N SER A 109 -10.61 32.05 11.72
CA SER A 109 -10.25 33.45 11.97
C SER A 109 -10.48 33.80 13.43
#